data_AF-A0A1J1CC70-F1
#
_entry.id   AF-A0A1J1CC70-F1
#
_cell.length_a   1.000
_cell.length_b   1.000
_cell.length_c   1.000
_cell.angle_alpha   90.00
_cell.angle_beta   90.00
_cell.angle_gamma   90.00
#
_symmetry.space_group_name_H-M   'P 1'
#
loop_
_entity.id
_entity.type
_entity.pdbx_description
1 polymer ?
#
loop_
_entity_poly.entity_id
_entity_poly.type
_entity_poly.pdbx_seq_one_letter_code
_entity_poly.pdbx_strand_id
1 'polypeptide(L)' 'MEDLESYFILNFVKNYGIYPICNNKSGFEIMNIKLDVNIEIDWQYFE' A
#
# COMPACT_ATOMS: atom_id res chain seq x y z
N MET A 1 -1.53 24.60 5.26
CA MET A 1 -2.10 23.30 5.69
C MET A 1 -1.62 22.20 4.75
N GLU A 2 -1.74 22.39 3.43
CA GLU A 2 -1.24 21.45 2.41
C GLU A 2 0.28 21.24 2.37
N ASP A 3 1.10 22.25 2.69
CA ASP A 3 2.57 22.10 2.67
C ASP A 3 3.10 21.10 3.71
N LEU A 4 2.47 21.10 4.90
CA LEU A 4 2.86 20.23 6.00
C LEU A 4 2.43 18.79 5.73
N GLU A 5 1.21 18.61 5.22
CA GLU A 5 0.72 17.31 4.77
C GLU A 5 1.59 16.74 3.65
N SER A 6 1.95 17.58 2.66
CA SER A 6 2.86 17.21 1.58
C SER A 6 4.23 16.79 2.10
N TYR A 7 4.77 17.51 3.10
CA TYR A 7 6.03 17.14 3.75
C TYR A 7 5.97 15.74 4.36
N PHE A 8 4.91 15.43 5.12
CA PHE A 8 4.76 14.11 5.75
C PHE A 8 4.60 12.99 4.73
N ILE A 9 3.81 13.20 3.67
CA ILE A 9 3.62 12.20 2.60
C ILE A 9 4.94 11.93 1.88
N LEU A 10 5.69 12.98 1.49
CA LEU A 10 6.96 12.83 0.78
C LEU A 10 8.04 12.20 1.66
N ASN A 11 8.07 12.54 2.95
CA ASN A 11 8.98 11.92 3.90
C ASN A 11 8.70 10.41 4.07
N PHE A 12 7.42 10.02 4.13
CA PHE A 12 7.01 8.62 4.21
C PHE A 12 7.46 7.84 2.96
N VAL A 13 7.20 8.37 1.76
CA VAL A 13 7.64 7.74 0.50
C VAL A 13 9.17 7.61 0.45
N LYS A 14 9.90 8.64 0.89
CA LYS A 14 11.37 8.60 0.93
C LYS A 14 11.90 7.47 1.82
N ASN A 15 11.25 7.18 2.94
CA ASN A 15 11.71 6.17 3.90
C ASN A 15 11.21 4.75 3.61
N TYR A 16 10.02 4.60 3.01
CA TYR A 16 9.35 3.31 2.84
C TYR A 16 9.08 2.92 1.39
N GLY A 17 9.32 3.82 0.42
CA GLY A 17 9.17 3.56 -1.02
C GLY A 17 7.73 3.47 -1.53
N ILE A 18 6.74 3.61 -0.65
CA ILE A 18 5.31 3.52 -0.97
C ILE A 18 4.55 4.71 -0.38
N TYR A 19 3.39 5.03 -0.98
CA TYR A 19 2.47 6.02 -0.45
C TYR A 19 1.60 5.43 0.68
N PRO A 20 1.19 6.22 1.69
CA PRO A 20 0.26 5.76 2.72
C PRO A 20 -1.14 5.52 2.13
N ILE A 21 -1.82 4.46 2.59
CA ILE A 21 -3.08 3.91 2.03
C ILE A 21 -4.24 4.92 2.04
N CYS A 22 -4.16 5.95 2.88
CA CYS A 22 -5.20 6.95 3.12
C CYS A 22 -4.93 8.33 2.49
N ASN A 23 -3.99 8.45 1.54
CA ASN A 23 -3.62 9.75 0.94
C ASN A 23 -4.47 10.21 -0.27
N ASN A 24 -5.65 9.61 -0.51
CA ASN A 24 -6.51 9.83 -1.69
C ASN A 24 -5.84 9.65 -3.07
N LYS A 25 -4.54 9.34 -3.12
CA LYS A 25 -3.80 8.90 -4.30
C LYS A 25 -3.63 7.42 -4.13
N SER A 26 -4.63 6.64 -4.54
CA SER A 26 -4.50 5.19 -4.58
C SER A 26 -3.23 4.85 -5.37
N GLY A 27 -2.13 4.56 -4.68
CA GLY A 27 -0.85 4.16 -5.27
C GLY A 27 -0.92 2.79 -5.95
N PHE A 28 -2.13 2.23 -6.02
CA PHE A 28 -2.48 1.08 -6.81
C PHE A 28 -2.88 1.57 -8.21
N GLU A 29 -1.91 1.66 -9.12
CA GLU A 29 -2.18 1.00 -10.38
C GLU A 29 -2.43 -0.46 -9.99
N ILE A 30 -3.68 -0.92 -10.07
CA ILE A 30 -3.94 -2.35 -10.06
C ILE A 30 -3.15 -2.88 -11.24
N MET A 31 -1.94 -3.39 -10.96
CA MET A 31 -1.20 -4.18 -11.93
C MET A 31 -2.17 -5.30 -12.27
N ASN A 32 -2.79 -5.19 -13.45
CA ASN A 32 -3.83 -6.08 -13.93
C ASN A 32 -3.24 -7.44 -14.34
N ILE A 33 -2.21 -7.88 -13.60
CA ILE A 33 -1.59 -9.18 -13.69
C ILE A 33 -2.61 -10.13 -13.07
N LYS A 34 -3.33 -10.85 -13.92
CA LYS A 34 -4.04 -12.05 -13.51
C LYS A 34 -2.99 -13.07 -13.07
N LEU A 35 -2.73 -13.11 -11.77
CA LEU A 35 -1.98 -14.20 -11.16
C LEU A 35 -2.93 -15.39 -11.08
N ASP A 36 -2.68 -16.41 -11.91
CA ASP A 36 -3.36 -17.70 -11.82
C ASP A 36 -2.74 -18.49 -10.67
N VAL A 37 -3.10 -18.11 -9.45
CA VAL A 37 -2.60 -18.72 -8.22
C VAL A 37 -3.76 -19.10 -7.32
N ASN A 38 -3.73 -20.34 -6.83
CA ASN A 38 -4.63 -20.80 -5.78
C ASN A 38 -4.00 -20.49 -4.43
N ILE A 39 -4.54 -19.49 -3.73
CA ILE A 39 -4.12 -19.14 -2.38
C ILE A 39 -5.01 -19.90 -1.41
N GLU A 40 -4.40 -20.74 -0.59
CA GLU A 40 -5.06 -21.44 0.51
C GLU A 40 -4.56 -20.83 1.84
N ILE A 41 -5.49 -20.42 2.70
CA ILE A 41 -5.16 -19.85 4.01
C ILE A 41 -5.19 -20.99 5.02
N ASP A 42 -4.06 -21.23 5.69
CA ASP A 42 -3.99 -22.14 6.82
C ASP A 42 -4.50 -21.46 8.09
N TRP A 43 -5.74 -21.78 8.46
CA TRP A 43 -6.37 -21.23 9.66
C TRP A 43 -5.83 -21.83 10.96
N GLN A 44 -5.17 -22.99 10.91
CA GLN A 44 -4.62 -23.64 12.11
C GLN A 44 -3.47 -22.83 12.72
N TYR A 45 -2.82 -21.96 11.95
CA TYR A 45 -1.80 -21.05 12.45
C TYR A 45 -2.32 -20.07 13.52
N PHE A 46 -3.63 -19.76 13.52
CA PHE A 46 -4.23 -18.75 14.39
C PHE A 46 -5.01 -19.34 15.59
N GLU A 47 -5.03 -20.66 15.74
CA GLU A 47 -5.56 -21.36 16.93
C GLU A 47 -4.48 -21.53 18.01
#